data_AF-A0AAV9X961-F1
#
_entry.id   AF-A0AAV9X961-F1
#
_cell.length_a   1.000
_cell.length_b   1.000
_cell.length_c   1.000
_cell.angle_alpha   90.00
_cell.angle_beta   90.00
_cell.angle_gamma   90.00
#
_symmetry.space_group_name_H-M   'P 1'
#
loop_
_entity.id
_entity.type
_entity.pdbx_description
1 polymer ?
#
loop_
_entity_poly.entity_id
_entity_poly.type
_entity_poly.pdbx_seq_one_letter_code
_entity_poly.pdbx_strand_id
1 'polypeptide(L)'
;MNYLTYVERNSENLRFYLWFRRYIQKFDELSEEEKAKSPAWECPLLKEKGKAEGLCEESNNRTCPSQQPFRTEVDRITQMYLAPLSPFELNLSGRDRKQVLNALATTTHPSAFKTVLPQVEQSLRQQSHPNFVRHALSTANKGRILAMRWGGFILILVAVALAVGLSMGKVPRAVRIIIPVFIMFFGVCSMLDGQRSVCLVLLTFGVRDRFAWETETDCEGENAIIECDLEKASTICFDIFDGPIPQDEDREVNIKKFEERGFLSHVLFGWKRLRGLDPEVQRLQRLIVFQNVGISLMVAGILAIILAVTPTANMY
;
A
#
# COMPACT_ATOMS: atom_id res chain seq x y z
N MET A 1 -0.67 -9.19 1.25
CA MET A 1 -2.12 -9.33 0.94
C MET A 1 -3.00 -8.42 1.80
N ASN A 2 -2.90 -8.48 3.13
CA ASN A 2 -3.79 -7.75 4.06
C ASN A 2 -3.86 -6.23 3.84
N TYR A 3 -2.73 -5.58 3.52
CA TYR A 3 -2.71 -4.15 3.21
C TYR A 3 -3.68 -3.79 2.07
N LEU A 4 -3.66 -4.54 0.96
CA LEU A 4 -4.52 -4.26 -0.19
C LEU A 4 -5.99 -4.52 0.11
N THR A 5 -6.29 -5.48 0.98
CA THR A 5 -7.67 -5.81 1.37
C THR A 5 -8.26 -4.75 2.30
N TYR A 6 -7.57 -4.42 3.40
CA TYR A 6 -8.14 -3.61 4.47
C TYR A 6 -7.82 -2.12 4.36
N VAL A 7 -6.73 -1.75 3.69
CA VAL A 7 -6.30 -0.35 3.56
C VAL A 7 -6.63 0.22 2.19
N GLU A 8 -6.11 -0.38 1.11
CA GLU A 8 -6.28 0.15 -0.25
C GLU A 8 -7.62 -0.26 -0.89
N ARG A 9 -8.26 -1.34 -0.39
CA ARG A 9 -9.46 -1.97 -0.95
C ARG A 9 -9.33 -2.28 -2.45
N ASN A 10 -8.12 -2.64 -2.88
CA ASN A 10 -7.74 -2.97 -4.26
C ASN A 10 -6.90 -4.26 -4.25
N SER A 11 -7.50 -5.34 -3.76
CA SER A 11 -6.80 -6.63 -3.61
C SER A 11 -6.99 -7.55 -4.83
N GLU A 12 -7.92 -7.21 -5.71
CA GLU A 12 -8.29 -7.95 -6.91
C GLU A 12 -7.12 -8.18 -7.85
N ASN A 13 -6.30 -7.14 -8.07
CA ASN A 13 -5.12 -7.22 -8.93
C ASN A 13 -4.11 -8.26 -8.41
N LEU A 14 -3.85 -8.26 -7.10
CA LEU A 14 -2.91 -9.20 -6.49
C LEU A 14 -3.48 -10.62 -6.45
N ARG A 15 -4.78 -10.78 -6.13
CA ARG A 15 -5.46 -12.09 -6.15
C ARG A 15 -5.40 -12.72 -7.54
N PHE A 16 -5.78 -11.95 -8.56
CA PHE A 16 -5.73 -12.40 -9.94
C PHE A 16 -4.30 -12.79 -10.36
N TYR A 17 -3.30 -11.99 -10.02
CA TYR A 17 -1.90 -12.29 -10.33
C TYR A 17 -1.40 -13.58 -9.66
N LEU A 18 -1.70 -13.77 -8.37
CA LEU A 18 -1.31 -14.98 -7.63
C LEU A 18 -2.02 -16.22 -8.18
N TRP A 19 -3.33 -16.11 -8.46
CA TRP A 19 -4.08 -17.16 -9.14
C TRP A 19 -3.44 -17.51 -10.48
N PHE A 20 -3.15 -16.51 -11.32
CA PHE A 20 -2.61 -16.73 -12.65
C PHE A 20 -1.23 -17.41 -12.62
N ARG A 21 -0.35 -17.05 -11.67
CA ARG A 21 0.93 -17.75 -11.48
C ARG A 21 0.73 -19.24 -11.17
N ARG A 22 -0.22 -19.57 -10.29
CA ARG A 22 -0.54 -20.96 -9.96
C ARG A 22 -1.25 -21.67 -11.11
N TYR A 23 -2.06 -20.94 -11.88
CA TYR A 23 -2.72 -21.45 -13.08
C TYR A 23 -1.69 -21.89 -14.13
N ILE A 24 -0.65 -21.09 -14.38
CA ILE A 24 0.47 -21.49 -15.25
C ILE A 24 1.11 -22.77 -14.72
N GLN A 25 1.45 -22.82 -13.43
CA GLN A 25 2.09 -24.01 -12.85
C GLN A 25 1.22 -25.26 -13.06
N LYS A 26 -0.07 -25.18 -12.73
CA LYS A 26 -1.03 -26.28 -12.95
C LYS A 26 -1.14 -26.67 -14.43
N PHE A 27 -1.11 -25.69 -15.33
CA PHE A 27 -1.20 -25.93 -16.76
C PHE A 27 0.08 -26.58 -17.31
N ASP A 28 1.25 -26.19 -16.80
CA ASP A 28 2.55 -26.76 -17.19
C ASP A 28 2.72 -28.21 -16.70
N GLU A 29 2.11 -28.56 -15.57
CA GLU A 29 2.06 -29.92 -15.00
C GLU A 29 1.15 -30.89 -15.77
N LEU A 30 0.28 -30.40 -16.67
CA LEU A 30 -0.60 -31.25 -17.49
C LEU A 30 0.19 -32.10 -18.50
N SER A 31 -0.44 -33.20 -18.93
CA SER A 31 0.05 -34.01 -20.04
C SER A 31 -0.01 -33.22 -21.37
N GLU A 32 0.91 -33.52 -22.30
CA GLU A 32 0.94 -32.85 -23.60
C GLU A 32 -0.35 -33.07 -24.42
N GLU A 33 -1.03 -34.21 -24.22
CA GLU A 33 -2.33 -34.51 -24.82
C GLU A 33 -3.44 -33.58 -24.33
N GLU A 34 -3.41 -33.20 -23.05
CA GLU A 34 -4.39 -32.28 -22.46
C GLU A 34 -4.08 -30.83 -22.83
N LYS A 35 -2.79 -30.46 -22.89
CA LYS A 35 -2.36 -29.15 -23.39
C LYS A 35 -2.79 -28.94 -24.85
N ALA A 36 -2.68 -29.98 -25.69
CA ALA A 36 -3.08 -29.92 -27.10
C ALA A 36 -4.58 -29.61 -27.32
N LYS A 37 -5.44 -29.88 -26.32
CA LYS A 37 -6.88 -29.53 -26.36
C LYS A 37 -7.11 -28.01 -26.23
N SER A 38 -6.10 -27.27 -25.75
CA SER A 38 -6.17 -25.83 -25.49
C SER A 38 -5.13 -25.11 -26.36
N PRO A 39 -5.44 -24.79 -27.62
CA PRO A 39 -4.48 -24.16 -28.52
C PRO A 39 -4.08 -22.77 -28.00
N ALA A 40 -2.83 -22.38 -28.26
CA ALA A 40 -2.34 -21.06 -27.89
C ALA A 40 -3.13 -19.97 -28.62
N TRP A 41 -3.71 -19.04 -27.85
CA TRP A 41 -4.35 -17.86 -28.41
C TRP A 41 -3.30 -16.86 -28.89
N GLU A 42 -3.33 -16.56 -30.19
CA GLU A 42 -2.65 -15.42 -30.80
C GLU A 42 -3.68 -14.31 -31.06
N CYS A 43 -3.48 -13.13 -30.48
CA CYS A 43 -4.41 -12.03 -30.67
C CYS A 43 -4.46 -11.60 -32.15
N PRO A 44 -5.61 -11.70 -32.84
CA PRO A 44 -5.72 -11.36 -34.27
C PRO A 44 -5.34 -9.90 -34.57
N LEU A 45 -5.46 -9.03 -33.57
CA LEU A 45 -5.22 -7.59 -33.67
C LEU A 45 -3.74 -7.20 -33.54
N LEU A 46 -2.87 -8.14 -33.13
CA LEU A 46 -1.42 -7.96 -33.09
C LEU A 46 -0.72 -8.60 -34.30
N LYS A 47 -1.46 -9.19 -35.26
CA LYS A 47 -0.89 -9.50 -36.56
C LYS A 47 -0.43 -8.18 -37.19
N GLU A 48 0.89 -8.00 -37.30
CA GLU A 48 1.46 -6.89 -38.04
C GLU A 48 0.77 -6.81 -39.41
N LYS A 49 0.42 -5.59 -39.84
CA LYS A 49 -0.30 -5.28 -41.09
C LYS A 49 0.35 -5.85 -42.38
N GLY A 50 1.48 -6.54 -42.31
CA GLY A 50 2.19 -7.15 -43.43
C GLY A 50 1.96 -8.66 -43.66
N LYS A 51 1.14 -9.34 -42.85
CA LYS A 51 0.93 -10.81 -42.96
C LYS A 51 -0.57 -11.19 -43.04
N ALA A 52 -1.34 -10.45 -43.83
CA ALA A 52 -2.77 -10.69 -44.02
C ALA A 52 -3.10 -11.63 -45.19
N GLU A 53 -2.11 -12.07 -45.97
CA GLU A 53 -2.31 -13.01 -47.09
C GLU A 53 -1.48 -14.27 -46.85
N GLY A 54 -2.11 -15.27 -46.27
CA GLY A 54 -1.48 -16.59 -46.09
C GLY A 54 -1.82 -17.20 -44.74
N LEU A 55 -2.55 -18.31 -44.79
CA LEU A 55 -2.92 -19.20 -43.69
C LEU A 55 -4.03 -18.71 -42.75
N CYS A 56 -5.25 -18.71 -43.29
CA CYS A 56 -6.34 -19.41 -42.59
C CYS A 56 -6.25 -20.89 -42.99
N GLU A 57 -5.21 -21.60 -42.55
CA GLU A 57 -5.36 -23.04 -42.38
C GLU A 57 -6.20 -23.21 -41.11
N GLU A 58 -7.50 -23.41 -41.32
CA GLU A 58 -8.39 -23.93 -40.30
C GLU A 58 -7.79 -25.23 -39.79
N SER A 59 -7.13 -25.17 -38.63
CA SER A 59 -6.82 -26.36 -37.84
C SER A 59 -8.15 -27.07 -37.59
N ASN A 60 -8.31 -28.18 -38.31
CA ASN A 60 -9.50 -28.99 -38.45
C ASN A 60 -9.77 -29.84 -37.20
N ASN A 61 -9.49 -29.28 -36.02
CA ASN A 61 -9.59 -29.92 -34.73
C ASN A 61 -10.10 -28.92 -33.70
N ARG A 62 -11.28 -28.30 -33.97
CA ARG A 62 -12.00 -27.50 -32.98
C ARG A 62 -12.52 -28.44 -31.90
N THR A 63 -11.68 -28.74 -30.92
CA THR A 63 -12.09 -29.43 -29.69
C THR A 63 -13.19 -28.60 -29.04
N CYS A 64 -14.27 -29.25 -28.60
CA CYS A 64 -15.35 -28.54 -27.93
C CYS A 64 -14.80 -27.80 -26.70
N PRO A 65 -15.19 -26.53 -26.46
CA PRO A 65 -14.76 -25.76 -25.28
C PRO A 65 -14.94 -26.49 -23.95
N SER A 66 -15.93 -27.38 -23.86
CA SER A 66 -16.24 -28.21 -22.70
C SER A 66 -15.23 -29.33 -22.42
N GLN A 67 -14.40 -29.71 -23.39
CA GLN A 67 -13.38 -30.76 -23.26
C GLN A 67 -12.00 -30.21 -22.86
N GLN A 68 -11.89 -28.89 -22.71
CA GLN A 68 -10.65 -28.22 -22.34
C GLN A 68 -10.36 -28.38 -20.84
N PRO A 69 -9.11 -28.60 -20.44
CA PRO A 69 -8.72 -28.61 -19.03
C PRO A 69 -9.03 -27.28 -18.35
N PHE A 70 -9.41 -27.37 -17.07
CA PHE A 70 -9.69 -26.23 -16.18
C PHE A 70 -10.77 -25.26 -16.69
N ARG A 71 -11.69 -25.69 -17.55
CA ARG A 71 -12.72 -24.81 -18.13
C ARG A 71 -13.60 -24.14 -17.08
N THR A 72 -14.05 -24.90 -16.08
CA THR A 72 -14.87 -24.39 -14.98
C THR A 72 -14.15 -23.34 -14.13
N GLU A 73 -12.85 -23.51 -13.90
CA GLU A 73 -12.00 -22.54 -13.19
C GLU A 73 -11.89 -21.23 -13.98
N VAL A 74 -11.61 -21.32 -15.28
CA VAL A 74 -11.50 -20.16 -16.19
C VAL A 74 -12.82 -19.42 -16.33
N ASP A 75 -13.94 -20.12 -16.49
CA ASP A 75 -15.27 -19.49 -16.59
C ASP A 75 -15.62 -18.73 -15.31
N ARG A 76 -15.27 -19.27 -14.13
CA ARG A 76 -15.50 -18.60 -12.85
C ARG A 76 -14.62 -17.35 -12.69
N ILE A 77 -13.33 -17.43 -13.01
CA ILE A 77 -12.43 -16.26 -13.02
C ILE A 77 -12.95 -15.18 -13.95
N THR A 78 -13.44 -15.59 -15.12
CA THR A 78 -14.02 -14.67 -16.10
C THR A 78 -15.20 -13.92 -15.51
N GLN A 79 -16.10 -14.62 -14.80
CA GLN A 79 -17.23 -13.99 -14.11
C GLN A 79 -16.81 -13.10 -12.93
N MET A 80 -15.77 -13.48 -12.20
CA MET A 80 -15.35 -12.78 -10.98
C MET A 80 -14.48 -11.54 -11.25
N TYR A 81 -13.61 -11.58 -12.25
CA TYR A 81 -12.61 -10.54 -12.49
C TYR A 81 -12.78 -9.80 -13.82
N LEU A 82 -13.41 -10.42 -14.83
CA LEU A 82 -13.52 -9.84 -16.18
C LEU A 82 -14.93 -9.41 -16.55
N ALA A 83 -15.96 -9.94 -15.88
CA ALA A 83 -17.34 -9.53 -16.12
C ALA A 83 -17.56 -8.09 -15.64
N PRO A 84 -18.34 -7.28 -16.40
CA PRO A 84 -18.70 -5.94 -15.96
C PRO A 84 -19.56 -6.01 -14.70
N LEU A 85 -19.36 -5.05 -13.78
CA LEU A 85 -20.06 -4.92 -12.50
C LEU A 85 -19.77 -6.06 -11.51
N SER A 86 -18.70 -6.82 -11.73
CA SER A 86 -18.29 -7.86 -10.79
C SER A 86 -17.65 -7.24 -9.54
N PRO A 87 -17.85 -7.80 -8.33
CA PRO A 87 -17.29 -7.23 -7.10
C PRO A 87 -15.75 -7.14 -7.10
N PHE A 88 -15.06 -7.97 -7.90
CA PHE A 88 -13.61 -7.95 -8.06
C PHE A 88 -13.19 -7.64 -9.51
N GLU A 89 -14.01 -6.87 -10.23
CA GLU A 89 -13.75 -6.44 -11.60
C GLU A 89 -12.38 -5.76 -11.73
N LEU A 90 -11.55 -6.26 -12.64
CA LEU A 90 -10.25 -5.67 -12.95
C LEU A 90 -10.42 -4.37 -13.75
N ASN A 91 -9.58 -3.39 -13.43
CA ASN A 91 -9.51 -2.11 -14.14
C ASN A 91 -8.79 -2.27 -15.49
N LEU A 92 -9.52 -2.80 -16.48
CA LEU A 92 -9.03 -3.06 -17.83
C LEU A 92 -9.70 -2.11 -18.83
N SER A 93 -9.00 -1.82 -19.92
CA SER A 93 -9.62 -1.08 -21.03
C SER A 93 -10.75 -1.91 -21.66
N GLY A 94 -11.82 -1.25 -22.14
CA GLY A 94 -12.93 -1.96 -22.78
C GLY A 94 -12.51 -2.75 -24.02
N ARG A 95 -11.42 -2.35 -24.69
CA ARG A 95 -10.83 -3.10 -25.81
C ARG A 95 -10.19 -4.39 -25.32
N ASP A 96 -9.36 -4.32 -24.29
CA ASP A 96 -8.60 -5.47 -23.78
C ASP A 96 -9.53 -6.48 -23.12
N ARG A 97 -10.54 -6.01 -22.38
CA ARG A 97 -11.60 -6.86 -21.83
C ARG A 97 -12.29 -7.67 -22.93
N LYS A 98 -12.75 -7.02 -24.00
CA LYS A 98 -13.41 -7.71 -25.12
C LYS A 98 -12.49 -8.73 -25.80
N GLN A 99 -11.20 -8.41 -25.97
CA GLN A 99 -10.23 -9.33 -26.55
C GLN A 99 -10.05 -10.58 -25.69
N VAL A 100 -9.90 -10.40 -24.39
CA VAL A 100 -9.67 -11.50 -23.45
C VAL A 100 -10.92 -12.35 -23.32
N LEU A 101 -12.11 -11.75 -23.23
CA LEU A 101 -13.37 -12.51 -23.23
C LEU A 101 -13.54 -13.35 -24.51
N ASN A 102 -13.13 -12.83 -25.67
CA ASN A 102 -13.14 -13.59 -26.93
C ASN A 102 -12.10 -14.73 -26.93
N ALA A 103 -10.91 -14.47 -26.39
CA ALA A 103 -9.87 -15.48 -26.23
C ALA A 103 -10.30 -16.63 -25.31
N LEU A 104 -10.92 -16.29 -24.17
CA LEU A 104 -11.40 -17.26 -23.17
C LEU A 104 -12.64 -18.03 -23.63
N ALA A 105 -13.45 -17.45 -24.52
CA ALA A 105 -14.55 -18.18 -25.14
C ALA A 105 -14.03 -19.39 -25.95
N THR A 106 -12.86 -19.25 -26.58
CA THR A 106 -12.30 -20.24 -27.51
C THR A 106 -11.27 -21.17 -26.87
N THR A 107 -10.45 -20.68 -25.94
CA THR A 107 -9.31 -21.42 -25.38
C THR A 107 -9.15 -21.19 -23.89
N THR A 108 -8.72 -22.21 -23.14
CA THR A 108 -8.29 -22.04 -21.74
C THR A 108 -6.78 -21.80 -21.63
N HIS A 109 -6.02 -21.83 -22.72
CA HIS A 109 -4.57 -21.68 -22.68
C HIS A 109 -4.12 -20.37 -21.97
N PRO A 110 -3.05 -20.37 -21.14
CA PRO A 110 -2.59 -19.18 -20.41
C PRO A 110 -2.32 -17.95 -21.28
N SER A 111 -2.01 -18.13 -22.56
CA SER A 111 -1.80 -17.03 -23.51
C SER A 111 -3.06 -16.18 -23.74
N ALA A 112 -4.26 -16.69 -23.46
CA ALA A 112 -5.50 -15.91 -23.53
C ALA A 112 -5.49 -14.71 -22.55
N PHE A 113 -4.77 -14.81 -21.43
CA PHE A 113 -4.65 -13.75 -20.43
C PHE A 113 -3.50 -12.76 -20.72
N LYS A 114 -2.70 -12.98 -21.78
CA LYS A 114 -1.48 -12.20 -22.06
C LYS A 114 -1.73 -10.68 -22.16
N THR A 115 -2.91 -10.26 -22.59
CA THR A 115 -3.28 -8.83 -22.68
C THR A 115 -3.57 -8.21 -21.31
N VAL A 116 -4.07 -8.98 -20.34
CA VAL A 116 -4.46 -8.51 -18.99
C VAL A 116 -3.25 -8.33 -18.09
N LEU A 117 -2.29 -9.25 -18.16
CA LEU A 117 -1.18 -9.31 -17.20
C LEU A 117 -0.36 -8.03 -17.12
N PRO A 118 0.03 -7.38 -18.24
CA PRO A 118 0.80 -6.14 -18.16
C PRO A 118 0.04 -5.04 -17.41
N GLN A 119 -1.29 -4.99 -17.54
CA GLN A 119 -2.12 -3.99 -16.86
C GLN A 119 -2.20 -4.25 -15.36
N VAL A 120 -2.39 -5.51 -14.97
CA VAL A 120 -2.40 -5.92 -13.55
C VAL A 120 -1.02 -5.71 -12.92
N GLU A 121 0.05 -6.14 -13.57
CA GLU A 121 1.43 -5.93 -13.11
C GLU A 121 1.77 -4.45 -12.99
N GLN A 122 1.37 -3.64 -13.98
CA GLN A 122 1.59 -2.21 -13.96
C GLN A 122 0.84 -1.56 -12.79
N SER A 123 -0.43 -1.91 -12.57
CA SER A 123 -1.22 -1.44 -11.43
C SER A 123 -0.52 -1.77 -10.10
N LEU A 124 -0.12 -3.03 -9.92
CA LEU A 124 0.57 -3.48 -8.71
C LEU A 124 1.89 -2.76 -8.48
N ARG A 125 2.74 -2.63 -9.51
CA ARG A 125 4.08 -2.04 -9.41
C ARG A 125 4.07 -0.52 -9.31
N GLN A 126 3.19 0.16 -10.04
CA GLN A 126 3.20 1.63 -10.14
C GLN A 126 2.23 2.31 -9.17
N GLN A 127 1.15 1.63 -8.74
CA GLN A 127 0.14 2.24 -7.87
C GLN A 127 0.21 1.63 -6.47
N SER A 128 -0.10 0.35 -6.33
CA SER A 128 -0.19 -0.31 -5.03
C SER A 128 1.14 -0.42 -4.31
N HIS A 129 2.23 -0.74 -5.01
CA HIS A 129 3.55 -0.89 -4.39
C HIS A 129 4.09 0.39 -3.75
N PRO A 130 4.16 1.56 -4.43
CA PRO A 130 4.61 2.78 -3.77
C PRO A 130 3.67 3.24 -2.64
N ASN A 131 2.36 2.99 -2.75
CA ASN A 131 1.41 3.25 -1.67
C ASN A 131 1.69 2.38 -0.45
N PHE A 132 1.91 1.08 -0.68
CA PHE A 132 2.32 0.13 0.35
C PHE A 132 3.63 0.56 1.02
N VAL A 133 4.65 0.92 0.25
CA VAL A 133 5.94 1.38 0.80
C VAL A 133 5.74 2.63 1.67
N ARG A 134 5.00 3.64 1.20
CA ARG A 134 4.71 4.83 2.00
C ARG A 134 3.99 4.49 3.31
N HIS A 135 3.06 3.54 3.26
CA HIS A 135 2.33 3.09 4.43
C HIS A 135 3.22 2.28 5.39
N ALA A 136 4.08 1.41 4.86
CA ALA A 136 5.02 0.60 5.64
C ALA A 136 6.09 1.45 6.34
N LEU A 137 6.48 2.57 5.73
CA LEU A 137 7.39 3.55 6.35
C LEU A 137 6.74 4.35 7.49
N SER A 138 5.40 4.39 7.59
CA SER A 138 4.67 5.11 8.63
C SER A 138 4.88 4.45 10.00
N THR A 139 5.51 5.18 10.93
CA THR A 139 5.81 4.64 12.27
C THR A 139 4.63 4.79 13.24
N ALA A 140 3.80 5.81 13.02
CA ALA A 140 2.75 6.22 13.93
C ALA A 140 1.35 5.88 13.41
N ASN A 141 0.42 5.66 14.34
CA ASN A 141 -0.99 5.51 14.00
C ASN A 141 -1.65 6.87 13.65
N LYS A 142 -2.83 6.84 13.01
CA LYS A 142 -3.56 8.05 12.58
C LYS A 142 -3.81 9.04 13.72
N GLY A 143 -4.16 8.54 14.92
CA GLY A 143 -4.42 9.36 16.10
C GLY A 143 -3.18 10.11 16.59
N ARG A 144 -2.04 9.42 16.73
CA ARG A 144 -0.76 9.99 17.12
C ARG A 144 -0.25 10.97 16.07
N ILE A 145 -0.41 10.68 14.78
CA ILE A 145 -0.09 11.62 13.70
C ILE A 145 -0.90 12.91 13.83
N LEU A 146 -2.21 12.78 14.06
CA LEU A 146 -3.09 13.93 14.24
C LEU A 146 -2.68 14.74 15.48
N ALA A 147 -2.36 14.08 16.61
CA ALA A 147 -1.86 14.73 17.81
C ALA A 147 -0.51 15.43 17.59
N MET A 148 0.43 14.82 16.84
CA MET A 148 1.71 15.44 16.49
C MET A 148 1.53 16.68 15.61
N ARG A 149 0.63 16.62 14.61
CA ARG A 149 0.32 17.76 13.73
C ARG A 149 -0.29 18.93 14.50
N TRP A 150 -1.33 18.68 15.30
CA TRP A 150 -1.97 19.73 16.10
C TRP A 150 -1.04 20.24 17.21
N GLY A 151 -0.32 19.36 17.89
CA GLY A 151 0.66 19.74 18.90
C GLY A 151 1.79 20.60 18.32
N GLY A 152 2.32 20.21 17.16
CA GLY A 152 3.33 21.00 16.43
C GLY A 152 2.80 22.37 16.01
N PHE A 153 1.58 22.43 15.47
CA PHE A 153 0.92 23.69 15.11
C PHE A 153 0.73 24.62 16.33
N ILE A 154 0.25 24.09 17.45
CA ILE A 154 0.08 24.85 18.69
C ILE A 154 1.42 25.36 19.21
N LEU A 155 2.47 24.53 19.19
CA LEU A 155 3.83 24.95 19.59
C LEU A 155 4.37 26.08 18.71
N ILE A 156 4.10 26.06 17.39
CA ILE A 156 4.47 27.15 16.49
C ILE A 156 3.74 28.44 16.87
N LEU A 157 2.44 28.39 17.14
CA LEU A 157 1.68 29.56 17.58
C LEU A 157 2.19 30.13 18.91
N VAL A 158 2.51 29.26 19.87
CA VAL A 158 3.10 29.65 21.16
C VAL A 158 4.48 30.26 20.96
N ALA A 159 5.31 29.71 20.08
CA ALA A 159 6.63 30.27 19.76
C ALA A 159 6.51 31.70 19.20
N VAL A 160 5.57 31.94 18.28
CA VAL A 160 5.30 33.26 17.72
C VAL A 160 4.77 34.22 18.79
N ALA A 161 3.82 33.79 19.62
CA ALA A 161 3.28 34.61 20.70
C ALA A 161 4.36 35.00 21.73
N LEU A 162 5.23 34.06 22.11
CA LEU A 162 6.37 34.33 23.00
C LEU A 162 7.42 35.22 22.33
N ALA A 163 7.69 35.03 21.04
CA ALA A 163 8.60 35.90 20.29
C ALA A 163 8.13 37.36 20.30
N VAL A 164 6.82 37.59 20.12
CA VAL A 164 6.23 38.94 20.19
C VAL A 164 6.22 39.47 21.63
N GLY A 165 5.72 38.68 22.59
CA GLY A 165 5.58 39.12 23.98
C GLY A 165 6.93 39.42 24.65
N LEU A 166 7.92 38.54 24.48
CA LEU A 166 9.27 38.77 25.02
C LEU A 166 10.01 39.90 24.29
N SER A 167 9.58 40.27 23.08
CA SER A 167 10.12 41.44 22.36
C SER A 167 9.67 42.79 22.91
N MET A 168 8.55 42.82 23.62
CA MET A 168 8.00 44.03 24.25
C MET A 168 8.44 44.19 25.72
N GLY A 169 9.02 43.16 26.34
CA GLY A 169 9.39 43.17 27.76
C GLY A 169 10.87 43.51 28.03
N LYS A 170 11.18 43.87 29.28
CA LYS A 170 12.55 44.09 29.80
C LYS A 170 13.28 42.78 30.13
N VAL A 171 13.33 41.86 29.18
CA VAL A 171 13.94 40.54 29.36
C VAL A 171 15.35 40.54 28.73
N PRO A 172 16.35 39.85 29.32
CA PRO A 172 17.69 39.75 28.73
C PRO A 172 17.64 39.17 27.31
N ARG A 173 18.50 39.71 26.43
CA ARG A 173 18.52 39.39 24.98
C ARG A 173 18.62 37.88 24.71
N ALA A 174 19.40 37.15 25.50
CA ALA A 174 19.57 35.71 25.34
C ALA A 174 18.24 34.95 25.53
N VAL A 175 17.47 35.30 26.55
CA VAL A 175 16.19 34.63 26.87
C VAL A 175 15.13 34.94 25.81
N ARG A 176 15.10 36.17 25.30
CA ARG A 176 14.21 36.60 24.20
C ARG A 176 14.43 35.78 22.92
N ILE A 177 15.67 35.37 22.64
CA ILE A 177 16.00 34.63 21.42
C ILE A 177 15.88 33.12 21.68
N ILE A 178 16.49 32.60 22.75
CA ILE A 178 16.63 31.16 22.98
C ILE A 178 15.27 30.49 23.18
N ILE A 179 14.37 31.07 23.98
CA ILE A 179 13.09 30.43 24.32
C ILE A 179 12.19 30.27 23.07
N PRO A 180 11.87 31.34 22.30
CA PRO A 180 11.00 31.20 21.13
C PRO A 180 11.63 30.35 20.02
N VAL A 181 12.94 30.44 19.81
CA VAL A 181 13.67 29.66 18.78
C VAL A 181 13.63 28.17 19.11
N PHE A 182 13.84 27.80 20.38
CA PHE A 182 13.77 26.41 20.82
C PHE A 182 12.37 25.83 20.64
N ILE A 183 11.32 26.57 21.05
CA ILE A 183 9.93 26.12 20.89
C ILE A 183 9.56 26.03 19.41
N MET A 184 10.00 26.99 18.59
CA MET A 184 9.78 26.97 17.14
C MET A 184 10.43 25.73 16.49
N PHE A 185 11.66 25.40 16.88
CA PHE A 185 12.35 24.21 16.39
C PHE A 185 11.54 22.92 16.64
N PHE A 186 11.10 22.69 17.88
CA PHE A 186 10.30 21.50 18.22
C PHE A 186 8.91 21.52 17.57
N GLY A 187 8.30 22.70 17.43
CA GLY A 187 7.01 22.85 16.75
C GLY A 187 7.09 22.48 15.26
N VAL A 188 8.07 23.02 14.54
CA VAL A 188 8.29 22.71 13.11
C VAL A 188 8.71 21.25 12.93
N CYS A 189 9.60 20.73 13.77
CA CYS A 189 10.03 19.33 13.70
C CYS A 189 8.84 18.38 13.88
N SER A 190 8.00 18.61 14.89
CA SER A 190 6.81 17.80 15.17
C SER A 190 5.77 17.87 14.03
N MET A 191 5.63 19.04 13.40
CA MET A 191 4.73 19.22 12.26
C MET A 191 5.20 18.45 11.02
N LEU A 192 6.49 18.54 10.67
CA LEU A 192 7.08 17.84 9.53
C LEU A 192 7.08 16.32 9.72
N ASP A 193 7.43 15.87 10.92
CA ASP A 193 7.35 14.46 11.32
C ASP A 193 5.91 13.93 11.20
N GLY A 194 4.93 14.70 11.68
CA GLY A 194 3.51 14.40 11.50
C GLY A 194 3.06 14.38 10.03
N GLN A 195 3.62 15.20 9.15
CA GLN A 195 3.29 15.15 7.71
C GLN A 195 3.80 13.87 7.04
N ARG A 196 4.97 13.38 7.46
CA ARG A 196 5.58 12.14 6.94
C ARG A 196 5.14 10.88 7.68
N SER A 197 4.31 11.02 8.70
CA SER A 197 3.81 9.91 9.53
C SER A 197 4.91 9.15 10.29
N VAL A 198 6.05 9.80 10.50
CA VAL A 198 7.19 9.28 11.27
C VAL A 198 7.17 9.98 12.62
N CYS A 199 7.41 9.24 13.69
CA CYS A 199 7.53 9.81 15.03
C CYS A 199 8.94 9.61 15.55
N LEU A 200 9.65 10.70 15.84
CA LEU A 200 11.01 10.67 16.38
C LEU A 200 11.12 9.77 17.62
N VAL A 201 10.16 9.87 18.55
CA VAL A 201 10.16 9.08 19.79
C VAL A 201 10.08 7.59 19.49
N LEU A 202 9.16 7.17 18.63
CA LEU A 202 9.01 5.75 18.27
C LEU A 202 10.26 5.23 17.54
N LEU A 203 10.84 6.05 16.66
CA LEU A 203 12.08 5.71 15.97
C LEU A 203 13.26 5.55 16.95
N THR A 204 13.38 6.42 17.96
CA THR A 204 14.45 6.29 18.98
C THR A 204 14.36 4.99 19.77
N PHE A 205 13.15 4.48 19.99
CA PHE A 205 12.94 3.19 20.66
C PHE A 205 12.99 1.99 19.70
N GLY A 206 13.17 2.20 18.39
CA GLY A 206 13.15 1.13 17.40
C GLY A 206 11.81 0.40 17.33
N VAL A 207 10.72 1.12 17.60
CA VAL A 207 9.37 0.56 17.73
C VAL A 207 8.44 1.21 16.71
N ARG A 208 7.48 0.44 16.21
CA ARG A 208 6.37 0.94 15.37
C ARG A 208 5.02 0.63 16.03
N ASP A 209 4.05 1.53 15.88
CA ASP A 209 2.66 1.22 16.23
C ASP A 209 2.11 0.15 15.26
N ARG A 210 1.63 -0.99 15.78
CA ARG A 210 0.98 -2.04 14.98
C ARG A 210 -0.40 -1.57 14.55
N PHE A 211 -0.75 -1.78 13.28
CA PHE A 211 -2.10 -1.51 12.78
C PHE A 211 -3.04 -2.68 13.13
N ALA A 212 -4.33 -2.40 13.34
CA ALA A 212 -5.31 -3.41 13.76
C ALA A 212 -5.38 -4.62 12.80
N TRP A 213 -5.17 -4.39 11.50
CA TRP A 213 -5.19 -5.42 10.46
C TRP A 213 -3.89 -6.27 10.36
N GLU A 214 -2.86 -5.98 11.16
CA GLU A 214 -1.57 -6.71 11.20
C GLU A 214 -1.52 -7.79 12.30
N THR A 215 -2.63 -8.05 12.99
CA THR A 215 -2.61 -8.70 14.31
C THR A 215 -2.33 -10.21 14.29
N GLU A 216 -2.67 -10.93 13.21
CA GLU A 216 -2.76 -12.40 13.23
C GLU A 216 -1.82 -13.14 12.27
N THR A 217 -1.01 -12.44 11.47
CA THR A 217 -0.04 -13.13 10.58
C THR A 217 1.14 -13.74 11.32
N ASP A 218 1.25 -13.51 12.64
CA ASP A 218 2.29 -14.11 13.49
C ASP A 218 1.85 -15.52 13.93
N CYS A 219 1.75 -16.48 12.99
CA CYS A 219 2.11 -17.86 13.32
C CYS A 219 3.65 -17.92 13.33
N GLU A 220 4.23 -18.39 14.41
CA GLU A 220 5.67 -18.31 14.74
C GLU A 220 6.60 -18.87 13.64
N GLY A 221 7.55 -18.08 13.14
CA GLY A 221 8.75 -18.56 12.43
C GLY A 221 9.12 -17.82 11.13
N GLU A 222 10.12 -16.94 11.19
CA GLU A 222 10.56 -15.98 10.15
C GLU A 222 10.77 -16.55 8.73
N ASN A 223 11.19 -17.81 8.60
CA ASN A 223 11.46 -18.45 7.30
C ASN A 223 10.28 -19.28 6.76
N ALA A 224 9.34 -19.69 7.62
CA ALA A 224 8.11 -20.35 7.18
C ALA A 224 7.07 -19.35 6.65
N ILE A 225 7.22 -18.06 6.99
CA ILE A 225 6.23 -17.01 6.69
C ILE A 225 6.07 -16.75 5.19
N ILE A 226 7.15 -16.66 4.41
CA ILE A 226 7.05 -16.26 2.99
C ILE A 226 6.41 -17.36 2.15
N GLU A 227 6.82 -18.61 2.38
CA GLU A 227 6.31 -19.76 1.63
C GLU A 227 4.89 -20.11 2.09
N CYS A 228 4.63 -20.09 3.41
CA CYS A 228 3.31 -20.33 3.96
C CYS A 228 2.31 -19.20 3.64
N ASP A 229 2.71 -17.92 3.56
CA ASP A 229 1.80 -16.84 3.17
C ASP A 229 1.54 -16.79 1.67
N LEU A 230 2.52 -17.15 0.82
CA LEU A 230 2.28 -17.26 -0.62
C LEU A 230 1.40 -18.47 -0.92
N GLU A 231 1.68 -19.60 -0.26
CA GLU A 231 0.88 -20.80 -0.36
C GLU A 231 -0.52 -20.56 0.23
N LYS A 232 -0.66 -20.04 1.46
CA LYS A 232 -1.95 -19.63 2.05
C LYS A 232 -2.65 -18.56 1.23
N ALA A 233 -1.98 -17.55 0.67
CA ALA A 233 -2.66 -16.58 -0.19
C ALA A 233 -3.16 -17.23 -1.48
N SER A 234 -2.40 -18.19 -2.03
CA SER A 234 -2.82 -18.97 -3.19
C SER A 234 -3.92 -19.99 -2.85
N THR A 235 -3.91 -20.54 -1.64
CA THR A 235 -4.89 -21.50 -1.12
C THR A 235 -6.15 -20.79 -0.63
N ILE A 236 -6.08 -19.60 -0.05
CA ILE A 236 -7.23 -18.71 0.21
C ILE A 236 -7.81 -18.25 -1.13
N CYS A 237 -6.94 -17.95 -2.11
CA CYS A 237 -7.42 -17.72 -3.46
C CYS A 237 -8.16 -18.97 -3.94
N PHE A 238 -7.66 -20.18 -3.71
CA PHE A 238 -8.27 -21.47 -4.04
C PHE A 238 -9.56 -21.79 -3.24
N ASP A 239 -9.66 -21.46 -1.95
CA ASP A 239 -10.81 -21.69 -1.07
C ASP A 239 -11.98 -20.76 -1.45
N ILE A 240 -11.71 -19.59 -2.05
CA ILE A 240 -12.71 -18.78 -2.75
C ILE A 240 -13.36 -19.56 -3.94
N PHE A 241 -12.72 -20.63 -4.45
CA PHE A 241 -13.25 -21.46 -5.54
C PHE A 241 -14.07 -22.67 -5.09
N ASP A 242 -14.08 -23.06 -3.81
CA ASP A 242 -14.96 -24.14 -3.32
C ASP A 242 -15.95 -23.69 -2.23
N GLY A 243 -15.76 -22.51 -1.63
CA GLY A 243 -16.64 -21.96 -0.60
C GLY A 243 -16.98 -20.47 -0.76
N PRO A 244 -17.88 -19.94 0.09
CA PRO A 244 -18.09 -18.50 0.22
C PRO A 244 -16.75 -17.80 0.49
N ILE A 245 -16.57 -16.58 -0.03
CA ILE A 245 -15.38 -15.76 0.26
C ILE A 245 -15.16 -15.80 1.78
N PRO A 246 -13.98 -16.22 2.27
CA PRO A 246 -13.69 -16.20 3.70
C PRO A 246 -13.75 -14.74 4.18
N GLN A 247 -14.91 -14.32 4.65
CA GLN A 247 -15.05 -13.11 5.43
C GLN A 247 -14.57 -13.50 6.81
N ASP A 248 -13.37 -13.02 7.13
CA ASP A 248 -12.81 -13.14 8.47
C ASP A 248 -13.60 -12.15 9.35
N GLU A 249 -14.86 -12.48 9.64
CA GLU A 249 -15.83 -11.61 10.31
C GLU A 249 -15.28 -11.15 11.66
N ASP A 250 -14.61 -12.04 12.38
CA ASP A 250 -13.94 -11.75 13.64
C ASP A 250 -12.87 -10.67 13.47
N ARG A 251 -12.09 -10.72 12.38
CA ARG A 251 -11.07 -9.71 12.08
C ARG A 251 -11.71 -8.37 11.74
N GLU A 252 -12.75 -8.34 10.92
CA GLU A 252 -13.46 -7.10 10.59
C GLU A 252 -14.09 -6.47 11.83
N VAL A 253 -14.69 -7.29 12.70
CA VAL A 253 -15.25 -6.85 13.97
C VAL A 253 -14.15 -6.30 14.88
N ASN A 254 -12.98 -6.93 14.95
CA ASN A 254 -11.84 -6.44 15.73
C ASN A 254 -11.28 -5.12 15.19
N ILE A 255 -11.23 -4.96 13.86
CA ILE A 255 -10.84 -3.70 13.21
C ILE A 255 -11.88 -2.60 13.54
N LYS A 256 -13.17 -2.88 13.40
CA LYS A 256 -14.26 -1.93 13.74
C LYS A 256 -14.21 -1.51 15.21
N LYS A 257 -14.09 -2.46 16.13
CA LYS A 257 -13.90 -2.21 17.57
C LYS A 257 -12.67 -1.35 17.87
N PHE A 258 -11.63 -1.42 17.05
CA PHE A 258 -10.46 -0.54 17.19
C PHE A 258 -10.75 0.86 16.69
N GLU A 259 -11.38 1.02 15.52
CA GLU A 259 -11.74 2.33 14.95
C GLU A 259 -12.75 3.10 15.79
N GLU A 260 -13.62 2.40 16.52
CA GLU A 260 -14.60 2.99 17.43
C GLU A 260 -14.00 3.56 18.74
N ARG A 261 -12.70 3.34 19.01
CA ARG A 261 -12.06 3.89 20.21
C ARG A 261 -11.90 5.40 20.13
N GLY A 262 -12.06 6.06 21.28
CA GLY A 262 -11.87 7.50 21.38
C GLY A 262 -10.46 7.95 20.99
N PHE A 263 -10.35 9.18 20.49
CA PHE A 263 -9.09 9.78 20.02
C PHE A 263 -7.93 9.67 21.03
N LEU A 264 -8.19 9.95 22.32
CA LEU A 264 -7.17 9.83 23.38
C LEU A 264 -6.64 8.39 23.55
N SER A 265 -7.50 7.39 23.36
CA SER A 265 -7.09 5.99 23.39
C SER A 265 -6.12 5.68 22.25
N HIS A 266 -6.38 6.19 21.04
CA HIS A 266 -5.45 6.02 19.91
C HIS A 266 -4.10 6.72 20.13
N VAL A 267 -4.06 7.88 20.77
CA VAL A 267 -2.82 8.63 21.01
C VAL A 267 -1.96 7.98 22.09
N LEU A 268 -2.57 7.60 23.22
CA LEU A 268 -1.86 7.11 24.41
C LEU A 268 -1.63 5.59 24.36
N PHE A 269 -2.61 4.84 23.87
CA PHE A 269 -2.62 3.38 23.88
C PHE A 269 -2.69 2.85 22.45
N GLY A 270 -1.56 2.97 21.73
CA GLY A 270 -1.34 2.18 20.52
C GLY A 270 -1.49 0.69 20.86
N TRP A 271 -2.33 -0.03 20.11
CA TRP A 271 -2.84 -1.36 20.43
C TRP A 271 -1.74 -2.34 20.88
N LYS A 272 -0.67 -2.42 20.10
CA LYS A 272 0.54 -3.21 20.37
C LYS A 272 1.72 -2.56 19.66
N ARG A 273 2.90 -2.62 20.27
CA ARG A 273 4.14 -2.09 19.71
C ARG A 273 4.88 -3.20 18.98
N LEU A 274 5.14 -3.03 17.68
CA LEU A 274 5.99 -3.91 16.88
C LEU A 274 7.46 -3.57 17.16
N ARG A 275 8.24 -4.58 17.55
CA ARG A 275 9.70 -4.53 17.68
C ARG A 275 10.32 -5.34 16.54
N GLY A 276 11.53 -4.98 16.14
CA GLY A 276 12.24 -5.69 15.08
C GLY A 276 11.82 -5.25 13.69
N LEU A 277 11.91 -3.95 13.42
CA LEU A 277 11.69 -3.42 12.07
C LEU A 277 12.93 -3.65 11.20
N ASP A 278 12.73 -3.99 9.93
CA ASP A 278 13.82 -4.20 8.97
C ASP A 278 14.86 -3.07 9.01
N PRO A 279 16.16 -3.40 8.96
CA PRO A 279 17.23 -2.40 9.08
C PRO A 279 17.18 -1.36 7.95
N GLU A 280 16.75 -1.76 6.76
CA GLU A 280 16.60 -0.86 5.60
C GLU A 280 15.45 0.13 5.79
N VAL A 281 14.32 -0.32 6.34
CA VAL A 281 13.19 0.56 6.67
C VAL A 281 13.60 1.58 7.72
N GLN A 282 14.32 1.15 8.76
CA GLN A 282 14.86 2.06 9.77
C GLN A 282 15.85 3.07 9.18
N ARG A 283 16.68 2.65 8.22
CA ARG A 283 17.61 3.55 7.51
C ARG A 283 16.86 4.65 6.77
N LEU A 284 15.80 4.31 6.04
CA LEU A 284 14.96 5.28 5.34
C LEU A 284 14.24 6.22 6.32
N GLN A 285 13.68 5.69 7.41
CA GLN A 285 13.04 6.51 8.44
C GLN A 285 14.01 7.51 9.10
N ARG A 286 15.22 7.06 9.45
CA ARG A 286 16.27 7.96 9.98
C ARG A 286 16.61 9.06 9.00
N LEU A 287 16.74 8.74 7.71
CA LEU A 287 17.03 9.74 6.68
C LEU A 287 15.94 10.82 6.57
N ILE A 288 14.67 10.43 6.62
CA ILE A 288 13.52 11.37 6.62
C ILE A 288 13.58 12.28 7.85
N VAL A 289 13.84 11.72 9.04
CA VAL A 289 13.94 12.49 10.28
C VAL A 289 15.10 13.47 10.24
N PHE A 290 16.28 13.06 9.77
CA PHE A 290 17.42 13.97 9.63
C PHE A 290 17.13 15.14 8.68
N GLN A 291 16.42 14.89 7.58
CA GLN A 291 15.97 15.96 6.68
C GLN A 291 15.01 16.92 7.39
N ASN A 292 14.02 16.40 8.13
CA ASN A 292 13.07 17.22 8.88
C ASN A 292 13.73 18.07 9.97
N VAL A 293 14.68 17.48 10.71
CA VAL A 293 15.49 18.18 11.71
C VAL A 293 16.31 19.30 11.06
N GLY A 294 16.94 19.03 9.91
CA GLY A 294 17.69 20.04 9.15
C GLY A 294 16.82 21.22 8.72
N ILE A 295 15.63 20.96 8.15
CA ILE A 295 14.68 22.01 7.76
C ILE A 295 14.23 22.81 8.99
N SER A 296 13.94 22.13 10.10
CA SER A 296 13.50 22.76 11.35
C SER A 296 14.58 23.68 11.94
N LEU A 297 15.85 23.27 11.88
CA LEU A 297 16.99 24.11 12.28
C LEU A 297 17.12 25.34 11.40
N MET A 298 16.92 25.23 10.08
CA MET A 298 16.95 26.40 9.19
C MET A 298 15.86 27.41 9.53
N VAL A 299 14.61 26.95 9.74
CA VAL A 299 13.49 27.82 10.12
C VAL A 299 13.73 28.48 11.48
N ALA A 300 14.20 27.72 12.46
CA ALA A 300 14.53 28.25 13.79
C ALA A 300 15.69 29.27 13.73
N GLY A 301 16.71 29.02 12.88
CA GLY A 301 17.82 29.94 12.65
C GLY A 301 17.38 31.26 12.02
N ILE A 302 16.45 31.22 11.05
CA ILE A 302 15.86 32.43 10.46
C ILE A 302 15.13 33.25 11.54
N LEU A 303 14.32 32.60 12.39
CA LEU A 303 13.65 33.27 13.51
C LEU A 303 14.65 33.89 14.49
N ALA A 304 15.75 33.19 14.79
CA ALA A 304 16.80 33.70 15.68
C ALA A 304 17.45 34.98 15.12
N ILE A 305 17.73 35.01 13.81
CA ILE A 305 18.28 36.19 13.12
C ILE A 305 17.29 37.36 13.19
N ILE A 306 16.00 37.11 12.90
CA ILE A 306 14.95 38.13 12.98
C ILE A 306 14.90 38.74 14.39
N LEU A 307 14.89 37.91 15.42
CA LEU A 307 14.84 38.35 16.83
C LEU A 307 16.13 39.06 17.29
N ALA A 308 17.29 38.70 16.73
CA ALA A 308 18.56 39.36 17.02
C ALA A 308 18.63 40.78 16.41
N VAL A 309 18.05 40.97 15.22
CA VAL A 309 18.00 42.28 14.54
C VAL A 309 16.93 43.19 15.15
N THR A 310 15.86 42.63 15.73
CA THR A 310 14.75 43.46 16.22
C THR A 310 15.16 44.25 17.47
N PRO A 311 15.10 45.60 17.44
CA PRO A 311 15.43 46.39 18.61
C PRO A 311 14.47 46.09 19.76
N THR A 312 14.91 46.34 20.99
CA THR A 312 14.06 46.26 22.19
C THR A 312 13.04 47.39 22.12
N ALA A 313 11.77 47.04 21.88
CA ALA A 313 10.68 47.98 21.98
C ALA A 313 10.44 48.25 23.47
N ASN A 314 11.02 49.33 23.99
CA ASN A 314 11.01 49.68 25.41
C ASN A 314 9.68 50.35 25.79
N MET A 315 8.55 49.67 25.53
CA MET A 315 7.20 50.25 25.66
C MET A 315 6.58 50.13 27.06
N TYR A 316 7.21 49.42 28.00
CA TYR A 316 6.84 49.40 29.42
C TYR A 316 8.05 49.18 30.34
#